data_AF-A0A8T2NA69-F1
#
_entry.id   AF-A0A8T2NA69-F1
#
_cell.length_a   1.000
_cell.length_b   1.000
_cell.length_c   1.000
_cell.angle_alpha   90.00
_cell.angle_beta   90.00
_cell.angle_gamma   90.00
#
_symmetry.space_group_name_H-M   'P 1'
#
loop_
_entity.id
_entity.type
_entity.pdbx_description
1 polymer ?
#
loop_
_entity_poly.entity_id
_entity_poly.type
_entity_poly.pdbx_seq_one_letter_code
_entity_poly.pdbx_strand_id
1 'polypeptide(L)'
;MDASSDTMSGLAVKLASLAGLMSATLFCGLAPLCAVKRLGTGSAYSATQGRALNLAFCFADGVFLATCLLDQVPNYLKGMHKAFDNLGIKLQFPLPEFILSMGFFLPLLLERTVLTYKDQLERLALLVELSVQSQGEDKHGHAPVTQDVEEEPGCKGRACEEAASPSTDPGWCSTVRSFVLTLSLSLHAALQGLTAGLQRDGRLGLWLCAALLARRCITAPCLALKLGQGRLRRSAVAGSVLLFSLMSPLGGAVGVALTRASTSSSDLQQRLAKFTVEGVASGTFIYATMGEILQHEAGYAQSRISRLGLLLTGFAVMTGLVFINI
;
A
#
# COMPACT_ATOMS: atom_id res chain seq x y z
N MET A 1 -32.79 -33.24 0.02
CA MET A 1 -31.50 -33.22 -0.71
C MET A 1 -31.07 -31.77 -0.95
N ASP A 2 -31.54 -30.83 -0.12
CA ASP A 2 -31.64 -29.41 -0.48
C ASP A 2 -30.57 -28.54 0.20
N ALA A 3 -30.02 -28.99 1.34
CA ALA A 3 -28.95 -28.28 2.04
C ALA A 3 -27.62 -28.21 1.25
N SER A 4 -27.33 -29.18 0.39
CA SER A 4 -26.13 -29.14 -0.48
C SER A 4 -26.30 -28.22 -1.69
N SER A 5 -27.53 -28.03 -2.19
CA SER A 5 -27.81 -27.14 -3.31
C SER A 5 -27.69 -25.67 -2.89
N ASP A 6 -28.23 -25.32 -1.72
CA ASP A 6 -28.18 -23.95 -1.16
C ASP A 6 -26.77 -23.52 -0.72
N THR A 7 -25.93 -24.47 -0.27
CA THR A 7 -24.53 -24.17 0.09
C THR A 7 -23.63 -24.02 -1.14
N MET A 8 -23.92 -24.73 -2.24
CA MET A 8 -23.22 -24.57 -3.53
C MET A 8 -23.57 -23.24 -4.21
N SER A 9 -24.84 -22.82 -4.18
CA SER A 9 -25.26 -21.53 -4.75
C SER A 9 -24.64 -20.35 -3.99
N GLY A 10 -24.61 -20.39 -2.66
CA GLY A 10 -23.97 -19.37 -1.83
C GLY A 10 -22.46 -19.26 -2.06
N LEU A 11 -21.78 -20.36 -2.35
CA LEU A 11 -20.36 -20.35 -2.71
C LEU A 11 -20.13 -19.70 -4.08
N ALA A 12 -20.89 -20.14 -5.08
CA ALA A 12 -20.75 -19.63 -6.44
C ALA A 12 -20.92 -18.12 -6.47
N VAL A 13 -21.89 -17.58 -5.72
CA VAL A 13 -22.10 -16.13 -5.58
C VAL A 13 -20.88 -15.44 -4.93
N LYS A 14 -20.28 -16.01 -3.89
CA LYS A 14 -19.07 -15.45 -3.25
C LYS A 14 -17.85 -15.48 -4.16
N LEU A 15 -17.64 -16.56 -4.91
CA LEU A 15 -16.52 -16.64 -5.85
C LEU A 15 -16.74 -15.70 -7.04
N ALA A 16 -17.97 -15.60 -7.54
CA ALA A 16 -18.34 -14.65 -8.59
C ALA A 16 -18.17 -13.20 -8.12
N SER A 17 -18.54 -12.87 -6.88
CA SER A 17 -18.34 -11.53 -6.34
C SER A 17 -16.86 -11.18 -6.17
N LEU A 18 -16.02 -12.12 -5.72
CA LEU A 18 -14.56 -11.95 -5.64
C LEU A 18 -13.92 -11.78 -7.03
N ALA A 19 -14.37 -12.54 -8.03
CA ALA A 19 -13.91 -12.40 -9.41
C ALA A 19 -14.35 -11.06 -10.03
N GLY A 20 -15.59 -10.64 -9.78
CA GLY A 20 -16.11 -9.34 -10.20
C GLY A 20 -15.34 -8.18 -9.57
N LEU A 21 -15.05 -8.27 -8.27
CA LEU A 21 -14.18 -7.32 -7.56
C LEU A 21 -12.80 -7.21 -8.20
N MET A 22 -12.16 -8.34 -8.52
CA MET A 22 -10.85 -8.37 -9.18
C MET A 22 -10.91 -7.72 -10.57
N SER A 23 -11.88 -8.10 -11.40
CA SER A 23 -12.03 -7.59 -12.77
C SER A 23 -12.27 -6.08 -12.79
N ALA A 24 -13.20 -5.59 -11.96
CA ALA A 24 -13.50 -4.17 -11.88
C ALA A 24 -12.33 -3.35 -11.32
N THR A 25 -11.65 -3.84 -10.27
CA THR A 25 -10.46 -3.16 -9.70
C THR A 25 -9.35 -3.05 -10.74
N LEU A 26 -9.11 -4.13 -11.50
CA LEU A 26 -8.11 -4.16 -12.56
C LEU A 26 -8.47 -3.17 -13.68
N PHE A 27 -9.74 -3.15 -14.12
CA PHE A 27 -10.21 -2.24 -15.15
C PHE A 27 -10.05 -0.77 -14.72
N CYS A 28 -10.54 -0.42 -13.52
CA CYS A 28 -10.40 0.93 -12.97
C CYS A 28 -8.93 1.33 -12.75
N GLY A 29 -8.09 0.42 -12.27
CA GLY A 29 -6.67 0.69 -12.04
C GLY A 29 -5.84 0.84 -13.32
N LEU A 30 -6.18 0.12 -14.40
CA LEU A 30 -5.51 0.25 -15.70
C LEU A 30 -6.04 1.42 -16.54
N ALA A 31 -7.26 1.90 -16.29
CA ALA A 31 -7.87 3.03 -16.98
C ALA A 31 -6.94 4.27 -17.09
N PRO A 32 -6.29 4.76 -16.01
CA PRO A 32 -5.38 5.90 -16.11
C PRO A 32 -4.15 5.62 -16.98
N LEU A 33 -3.63 4.38 -16.99
CA LEU A 33 -2.50 3.99 -17.83
C LEU A 33 -2.86 3.99 -19.32
N CYS A 34 -4.08 3.56 -19.65
CA CYS A 34 -4.61 3.59 -21.01
C CYS A 34 -4.93 5.02 -21.46
N ALA A 35 -5.50 5.85 -20.59
CA ALA A 35 -5.83 7.25 -20.88
C ALA A 35 -4.57 8.07 -21.20
N VAL A 36 -3.50 7.89 -20.42
CA VAL A 36 -2.21 8.56 -20.68
C VAL A 36 -1.55 8.08 -21.98
N LYS A 37 -1.73 6.81 -22.38
CA LYS A 37 -1.26 6.32 -23.69
C LYS A 37 -2.04 6.93 -24.86
N ARG A 38 -3.37 7.05 -24.74
CA ARG A 38 -4.23 7.58 -25.82
C ARG A 38 -4.13 9.10 -25.98
N LEU A 39 -3.81 9.83 -24.92
CA LEU A 39 -3.72 11.30 -24.93
C LEU A 39 -2.30 11.83 -25.23
N GLY A 40 -1.40 10.98 -25.75
CA GLY A 40 -0.04 11.37 -26.08
C GLY A 40 0.06 12.08 -27.43
N THR A 41 -0.07 13.42 -27.45
CA THR A 41 0.56 14.37 -28.40
C THR A 41 0.16 15.81 -28.04
N GLY A 42 0.78 16.41 -27.01
CA GLY A 42 0.51 17.82 -26.66
C GLY A 42 1.33 18.32 -25.47
N SER A 43 2.53 18.84 -25.73
CA SER A 43 3.54 19.24 -24.73
C SER A 43 3.06 20.30 -23.71
N ALA A 44 2.10 21.16 -24.07
CA ALA A 44 1.61 22.24 -23.19
C ALA A 44 0.55 21.81 -22.16
N TYR A 45 -0.08 20.64 -22.33
CA TYR A 45 -1.14 20.13 -21.44
C TYR A 45 -0.58 19.48 -20.15
N SER A 46 0.69 19.07 -20.17
CA SER A 46 1.37 18.27 -19.14
C SER A 46 1.50 18.99 -17.78
N ALA A 47 1.88 20.28 -17.76
CA ALA A 47 2.14 21.00 -16.52
C ALA A 47 0.85 21.31 -15.74
N THR A 48 -0.21 21.73 -16.43
CA THR A 48 -1.52 22.01 -15.83
C THR A 48 -2.20 20.72 -15.37
N GLN A 49 -2.08 19.63 -16.14
CA GLN A 49 -2.58 18.31 -15.75
C GLN A 49 -1.89 17.77 -14.50
N GLY A 50 -0.56 17.91 -14.39
CA GLY A 50 0.18 17.51 -13.19
C GLY A 50 -0.28 18.27 -11.93
N ARG A 51 -0.51 19.58 -12.04
CA ARG A 51 -1.05 20.39 -10.93
C ARG A 51 -2.46 19.96 -10.52
N ALA A 52 -3.35 19.75 -11.48
CA ALA A 52 -4.72 19.30 -11.23
C ALA A 52 -4.75 17.91 -10.57
N LEU A 53 -3.91 16.98 -11.01
CA LEU A 53 -3.78 15.65 -10.40
C LEU A 53 -3.25 15.72 -8.98
N ASN A 54 -2.29 16.60 -8.70
CA ASN A 54 -1.76 16.76 -7.35
C ASN A 54 -2.83 17.31 -6.39
N LEU A 55 -3.63 18.28 -6.83
CA LEU A 55 -4.79 18.75 -6.07
C LEU A 55 -5.80 17.62 -5.85
N ALA A 56 -6.15 16.87 -6.89
CA ALA A 56 -7.07 15.73 -6.77
C ALA A 56 -6.57 14.68 -5.78
N PHE A 57 -5.26 14.43 -5.71
CA PHE A 57 -4.68 13.53 -4.70
C PHE A 57 -4.78 14.10 -3.29
N CYS A 58 -4.49 15.39 -3.05
CA CYS A 58 -4.71 15.98 -1.72
C CYS A 58 -6.17 15.85 -1.26
N PHE A 59 -7.12 16.08 -2.18
CA PHE A 59 -8.54 15.88 -1.89
C PHE A 59 -8.85 14.41 -1.54
N ALA A 60 -8.36 13.48 -2.37
CA ALA A 60 -8.55 12.04 -2.18
C ALA A 60 -7.93 11.54 -0.87
N ASP A 61 -6.74 12.02 -0.51
CA ASP A 61 -6.06 11.69 0.74
C ASP A 61 -6.91 12.12 1.96
N GLY A 62 -7.59 13.27 1.88
CA GLY A 62 -8.55 13.72 2.88
C GLY A 62 -9.78 12.79 2.99
N VAL A 63 -10.34 12.37 1.85
CA VAL A 63 -11.45 11.40 1.80
C VAL A 63 -11.04 10.05 2.37
N PHE A 64 -9.83 9.56 2.06
CA PHE A 64 -9.30 8.31 2.62
C PHE A 64 -9.07 8.41 4.12
N LEU A 65 -8.54 9.54 4.60
CA LEU A 65 -8.35 9.79 6.03
C LEU A 65 -9.69 9.78 6.79
N ALA A 66 -10.71 10.46 6.27
CA ALA A 66 -12.05 10.43 6.86
C ALA A 66 -12.66 9.03 6.83
N THR A 67 -12.54 8.32 5.70
CA THR A 67 -13.01 6.92 5.58
C THR A 67 -12.32 6.02 6.61
N CYS A 68 -11.02 6.22 6.85
CA CYS A 68 -10.26 5.46 7.81
C CYS A 68 -10.76 5.72 9.25
N LEU A 69 -10.83 6.98 9.65
CA LEU A 69 -11.11 7.37 11.04
C LEU A 69 -12.60 7.30 11.41
N LEU A 70 -13.50 7.54 10.46
CA LEU A 70 -14.94 7.68 10.71
C LEU A 70 -15.76 6.46 10.27
N ASP A 71 -15.25 5.66 9.32
CA ASP A 71 -15.96 4.47 8.84
C ASP A 71 -15.24 3.19 9.29
N GLN A 72 -14.00 2.94 8.85
CA GLN A 72 -13.33 1.66 9.10
C GLN A 72 -13.04 1.41 10.59
N VAL A 73 -12.36 2.35 11.27
CA VAL A 73 -11.99 2.17 12.69
C VAL A 73 -13.24 2.02 13.57
N PRO A 74 -14.27 2.88 13.48
CA PRO A 74 -15.45 2.74 14.33
C PRO A 74 -16.26 1.47 14.04
N ASN A 75 -16.38 1.05 12.78
CA ASN A 75 -17.10 -0.18 12.42
C ASN A 75 -16.40 -1.41 13.00
N TYR A 76 -15.07 -1.46 12.89
CA TYR A 76 -14.25 -2.49 13.53
C TYR A 76 -14.44 -2.51 15.05
N LEU A 77 -14.26 -1.36 15.72
CA LEU A 77 -14.37 -1.27 17.17
C LEU A 77 -15.76 -1.68 17.64
N LYS A 78 -16.83 -1.16 17.02
CA LYS A 78 -18.22 -1.54 17.33
C LYS A 78 -18.46 -3.04 17.10
N GLY A 79 -17.92 -3.59 16.00
CA GLY A 79 -18.05 -5.00 15.66
C GLY A 79 -17.39 -5.91 16.70
N MET A 80 -16.15 -5.59 17.10
CA MET A 80 -15.41 -6.35 18.09
C MET A 80 -16.00 -6.23 19.50
N HIS A 81 -16.41 -5.03 19.93
CA HIS A 81 -17.06 -4.85 21.23
C HIS A 81 -18.37 -5.64 21.32
N LYS A 82 -19.22 -5.56 20.29
CA LYS A 82 -20.43 -6.40 20.20
C LYS A 82 -20.10 -7.88 20.22
N ALA A 83 -18.99 -8.30 19.60
CA ALA A 83 -18.54 -9.67 19.69
C ALA A 83 -18.25 -10.02 21.15
N PHE A 84 -17.39 -9.28 21.86
CA PHE A 84 -17.04 -9.53 23.27
C PHE A 84 -18.23 -9.49 24.24
N ASP A 85 -19.14 -8.52 24.08
CA ASP A 85 -20.34 -8.40 24.91
C ASP A 85 -21.22 -9.65 24.82
N ASN A 86 -21.35 -10.24 23.63
CA ASN A 86 -22.09 -11.49 23.44
C ASN A 86 -21.46 -12.69 24.15
N LEU A 87 -20.17 -12.65 24.52
CA LEU A 87 -19.53 -13.69 25.34
C LEU A 87 -19.58 -13.37 26.84
N GLY A 88 -20.03 -12.18 27.24
CA GLY A 88 -19.93 -11.72 28.63
C GLY A 88 -18.49 -11.56 29.12
N ILE A 89 -17.50 -11.47 28.22
CA ILE A 89 -16.10 -11.28 28.61
C ILE A 89 -15.85 -9.79 28.82
N LYS A 90 -15.73 -9.38 30.08
CA LYS A 90 -15.24 -8.05 30.45
C LYS A 90 -13.72 -8.07 30.52
N LEU A 91 -13.05 -7.74 29.43
CA LEU A 91 -11.61 -7.45 29.49
C LEU A 91 -11.41 -6.07 30.11
N GLN A 92 -10.50 -5.96 31.08
CA GLN A 92 -10.02 -4.65 31.57
C GLN A 92 -9.04 -3.98 30.59
N PHE A 93 -8.51 -4.76 29.64
CA PHE A 93 -7.54 -4.30 28.64
C PHE A 93 -8.24 -3.93 27.31
N PRO A 94 -7.88 -2.79 26.67
CA PRO A 94 -8.43 -2.35 25.38
C PRO A 94 -7.88 -3.19 24.21
N LEU A 95 -8.32 -4.46 24.16
CA LEU A 95 -7.89 -5.43 23.17
C LEU A 95 -8.24 -5.02 21.72
N PRO A 96 -9.42 -4.43 21.42
CA PRO A 96 -9.70 -3.94 20.07
C PRO A 96 -8.70 -2.88 19.60
N GLU A 97 -8.35 -1.92 20.44
CA GLU A 97 -7.39 -0.86 20.14
C GLU A 97 -5.97 -1.42 19.99
N PHE A 98 -5.61 -2.44 20.77
CA PHE A 98 -4.35 -3.16 20.63
C PHE A 98 -4.23 -3.86 19.27
N ILE A 99 -5.25 -4.62 18.84
CA ILE A 99 -5.24 -5.30 17.54
C ILE A 99 -5.16 -4.29 16.39
N LEU A 100 -5.86 -3.16 16.50
CA LEU A 100 -5.75 -2.05 15.55
C LEU A 100 -4.31 -1.51 15.47
N SER A 101 -3.68 -1.31 16.63
CA SER A 101 -2.30 -0.82 16.74
C SER A 101 -1.31 -1.82 16.14
N MET A 102 -1.50 -3.12 16.37
CA MET A 102 -0.69 -4.17 15.74
C MET A 102 -0.81 -4.13 14.21
N GLY A 103 -2.00 -3.85 13.68
CA GLY A 103 -2.21 -3.61 12.25
C GLY A 103 -1.44 -2.41 11.70
N PHE A 104 -1.31 -1.33 12.46
CA PHE A 104 -0.52 -0.15 12.07
C PHE A 104 0.99 -0.44 12.01
N PHE A 105 1.51 -1.22 12.97
CA PHE A 105 2.93 -1.58 12.98
C PHE A 105 3.31 -2.67 11.96
N LEU A 106 2.35 -3.48 11.52
CA LEU A 106 2.62 -4.59 10.60
C LEU A 106 3.28 -4.14 9.27
N PRO A 107 2.79 -3.09 8.57
CA PRO A 107 3.49 -2.54 7.41
C PRO A 107 4.86 -1.95 7.72
N LEU A 108 5.07 -1.35 8.90
CA LEU A 108 6.39 -0.85 9.31
C LEU A 108 7.39 -1.99 9.44
N LEU A 109 6.99 -3.11 10.05
CA LEU A 109 7.84 -4.30 10.12
C LEU A 109 8.12 -4.86 8.73
N LEU A 110 7.11 -4.92 7.86
CA LEU A 110 7.26 -5.36 6.48
C LEU A 110 8.23 -4.47 5.70
N GLU A 111 8.11 -3.15 5.84
CA GLU A 111 9.02 -2.16 5.26
C GLU A 111 10.46 -2.41 5.69
N ARG A 112 10.72 -2.52 7.00
CA ARG A 112 12.06 -2.77 7.53
C ARG A 112 12.61 -4.10 7.04
N THR A 113 11.79 -5.13 7.03
CA THR A 113 12.17 -6.47 6.56
C THR A 113 12.59 -6.46 5.10
N VAL A 114 11.78 -5.86 4.22
CA VAL A 114 12.10 -5.71 2.79
C VAL A 114 13.40 -4.94 2.59
N LEU A 115 13.59 -3.84 3.32
CA LEU A 115 14.79 -3.02 3.20
C LEU A 115 16.05 -3.76 3.68
N THR A 116 15.95 -4.49 4.79
CA THR A 116 17.06 -5.32 5.28
C THR A 116 17.41 -6.42 4.28
N TYR A 117 16.42 -7.14 3.73
CA TYR A 117 16.69 -8.16 2.71
C TYR A 117 17.36 -7.58 1.46
N LYS A 118 16.94 -6.39 1.04
CA LYS A 118 17.55 -5.70 -0.10
C LYS A 118 19.00 -5.32 0.17
N ASP A 119 19.30 -4.70 1.32
CA ASP A 119 20.67 -4.31 1.69
C ASP A 119 21.60 -5.54 1.77
N GLN A 120 21.09 -6.65 2.32
CA GLN A 120 21.83 -7.92 2.36
C GLN A 120 22.11 -8.49 0.96
N LEU A 121 21.13 -8.44 0.06
CA LEU A 121 21.29 -8.92 -1.31
C LEU A 121 22.28 -8.07 -2.12
N GLU A 122 22.23 -6.74 -1.97
CA GLU A 122 23.16 -5.82 -2.63
C GLU A 122 24.60 -6.03 -2.10
N ARG A 123 24.78 -6.21 -0.79
CA ARG A 123 26.09 -6.57 -0.21
C ARG A 123 26.62 -7.91 -0.72
N LEU A 124 25.77 -8.92 -0.84
CA LEU A 124 26.16 -10.24 -1.37
C LEU A 124 26.62 -10.14 -2.83
N ALA A 125 25.89 -9.39 -3.66
CA ALA A 125 26.23 -9.20 -5.07
C ALA A 125 27.60 -8.50 -5.23
N LEU A 126 27.88 -7.47 -4.44
CA LEU A 126 29.18 -6.76 -4.48
C LEU A 126 30.35 -7.66 -4.05
N LEU A 127 30.16 -8.52 -3.05
CA LEU A 127 31.20 -9.49 -2.65
C LEU A 127 31.50 -10.51 -3.75
N VAL A 128 30.46 -10.97 -4.48
CA VAL A 128 30.62 -11.86 -5.63
C VAL A 128 31.39 -11.17 -6.76
N GLU A 129 31.06 -9.91 -7.09
CA GLU A 129 31.80 -9.15 -8.10
C GLU A 129 33.28 -8.97 -7.73
N LEU A 130 33.58 -8.61 -6.48
CA LEU A 130 34.97 -8.49 -6.00
C LEU A 130 35.73 -9.82 -6.09
N SER A 131 35.07 -10.95 -5.79
CA SER A 131 35.70 -12.28 -5.87
C SER A 131 36.01 -12.72 -7.31
N VAL A 132 35.19 -12.32 -8.29
CA VAL A 132 35.40 -12.63 -9.72
C VAL A 132 36.50 -11.75 -10.30
N GLN A 133 36.60 -10.49 -9.89
CA GLN A 133 37.61 -9.57 -10.40
C GLN A 133 39.02 -9.90 -9.88
N SER A 134 39.14 -10.43 -8.66
CA SER A 134 40.41 -10.89 -8.09
C SER A 134 41.01 -12.13 -8.79
N GLN A 135 40.28 -12.80 -9.68
CA GLN A 135 40.75 -14.00 -10.39
C GLN A 135 41.17 -13.71 -11.86
N GLY A 136 41.07 -12.45 -12.32
CA GLY A 136 41.26 -12.05 -13.72
C GLY A 136 42.55 -11.30 -14.07
N GLU A 137 43.38 -10.88 -13.09
CA GLU A 137 44.62 -10.16 -13.35
C GLU A 137 45.87 -10.98 -12.99
N ASP A 138 46.19 -11.95 -13.84
CA ASP A 138 47.54 -12.51 -13.93
C ASP A 138 47.90 -12.63 -15.42
N LYS A 139 48.41 -11.53 -16.00
CA LYS A 139 49.50 -11.55 -17.02
C LYS A 139 49.91 -10.17 -17.56
N HIS A 140 51.23 -9.92 -17.42
CA HIS A 140 52.11 -8.94 -18.09
C HIS A 140 52.32 -7.58 -17.43
N GLY A 141 53.49 -7.41 -16.82
CA GLY A 141 53.99 -6.15 -16.28
C GLY A 141 54.96 -5.40 -17.19
N HIS A 142 55.38 -4.21 -16.74
CA HIS A 142 56.74 -3.67 -16.81
C HIS A 142 56.77 -2.27 -16.18
N ALA A 143 57.73 -2.02 -15.28
CA ALA A 143 58.24 -0.68 -14.94
C ALA A 143 59.34 -0.27 -15.95
N PRO A 144 59.56 1.04 -16.24
CA PRO A 144 60.56 1.89 -15.54
C PRO A 144 60.08 3.38 -15.32
N VAL A 145 60.43 4.15 -14.27
CA VAL A 145 61.65 4.92 -13.86
C VAL A 145 61.88 6.31 -14.54
N THR A 146 62.07 7.36 -13.70
CA THR A 146 62.70 8.74 -13.85
C THR A 146 62.04 9.83 -14.74
N GLN A 147 62.07 11.17 -14.53
CA GLN A 147 62.65 12.14 -13.55
C GLN A 147 62.03 13.56 -13.78
N ASP A 148 61.97 14.38 -12.71
CA ASP A 148 62.04 15.87 -12.55
C ASP A 148 61.47 16.90 -13.57
N VAL A 149 60.72 17.91 -13.06
CA VAL A 149 60.93 19.38 -13.18
C VAL A 149 59.76 20.17 -12.51
N GLU A 150 60.11 21.22 -11.78
CA GLU A 150 59.29 22.18 -11.00
C GLU A 150 58.43 23.15 -11.85
N GLU A 151 57.27 23.60 -11.31
CA GLU A 151 56.87 25.03 -11.11
C GLU A 151 55.39 25.16 -10.65
N GLU A 152 55.17 25.80 -9.49
CA GLU A 152 53.90 26.37 -8.94
C GLU A 152 53.74 27.84 -9.41
N PRO A 153 52.62 28.62 -9.20
CA PRO A 153 51.51 28.41 -8.26
C PRO A 153 50.07 28.76 -8.74
N GLY A 154 49.04 28.25 -8.05
CA GLY A 154 47.65 28.61 -8.34
C GLY A 154 46.59 28.29 -7.28
N CYS A 155 46.49 29.17 -6.27
CA CYS A 155 45.30 29.42 -5.42
C CYS A 155 44.98 28.51 -4.21
N LYS A 156 45.31 29.10 -3.03
CA LYS A 156 44.43 29.31 -1.85
C LYS A 156 43.81 28.08 -1.16
N GLY A 157 44.60 27.61 -0.18
CA GLY A 157 44.25 27.01 1.11
C GLY A 157 42.80 26.72 1.50
N ARG A 158 42.57 25.52 2.03
CA ARG A 158 42.37 25.31 3.48
C ARG A 158 42.53 23.82 3.83
N ALA A 159 42.89 23.61 5.08
CA ALA A 159 43.26 22.35 5.69
C ALA A 159 42.17 21.26 5.69
N CYS A 160 42.64 20.02 5.83
CA CYS A 160 41.90 18.80 6.14
C CYS A 160 40.96 18.97 7.35
N GLU A 161 39.72 18.49 7.19
CA GLU A 161 38.90 17.69 8.13
C GLU A 161 37.43 17.91 7.78
N GLU A 162 36.81 16.98 7.05
CA GLU A 162 35.48 16.44 7.38
C GLU A 162 35.20 15.21 6.49
N ALA A 163 35.36 14.01 7.07
CA ALA A 163 34.89 12.78 6.46
C ALA A 163 33.36 12.70 6.61
N ALA A 164 32.62 13.26 5.65
CA ALA A 164 31.16 13.24 5.61
C ALA A 164 30.62 12.39 4.44
N SER A 165 30.10 11.21 4.80
CA SER A 165 29.03 10.38 4.18
C SER A 165 28.98 10.14 2.64
N PRO A 166 28.78 8.89 2.19
CA PRO A 166 28.50 8.61 0.79
C PRO A 166 27.10 9.12 0.43
N SER A 167 27.05 9.89 -0.66
CA SER A 167 25.86 10.40 -1.32
C SER A 167 24.84 9.29 -1.56
N THR A 168 23.76 9.26 -0.77
CA THR A 168 22.57 8.48 -1.09
C THR A 168 21.69 9.35 -1.99
N ASP A 169 21.49 8.96 -3.26
CA ASP A 169 20.71 9.77 -4.19
C ASP A 169 19.28 10.00 -3.67
N PRO A 170 18.74 11.24 -3.75
CA PRO A 170 17.39 11.58 -3.29
C PRO A 170 16.26 10.83 -4.04
N GLY A 171 16.54 10.18 -5.16
CA GLY A 171 15.57 9.38 -5.93
C GLY A 171 15.24 8.02 -5.32
N TRP A 172 16.17 7.41 -4.55
CA TRP A 172 16.01 6.06 -4.02
C TRP A 172 15.00 5.98 -2.88
N CYS A 173 14.96 7.01 -2.02
CA CYS A 173 13.94 7.11 -0.97
C CYS A 173 12.52 7.19 -1.53
N SER A 174 12.32 7.83 -2.69
CA SER A 174 10.98 7.96 -3.28
C SER A 174 10.46 6.63 -3.81
N THR A 175 11.29 5.89 -4.56
CA THR A 175 10.92 4.59 -5.15
C THR A 175 10.65 3.54 -4.07
N VAL A 176 11.51 3.47 -3.06
CA VAL A 176 11.32 2.57 -1.92
C VAL A 176 10.02 2.87 -1.21
N ARG A 177 9.74 4.13 -0.92
CA ARG A 177 8.54 4.51 -0.17
C ARG A 177 7.26 4.26 -0.97
N SER A 178 7.28 4.44 -2.30
CA SER A 178 6.17 4.05 -3.18
C SER A 178 5.99 2.53 -3.28
N PHE A 179 7.08 1.77 -3.24
CA PHE A 179 7.04 0.30 -3.17
C PHE A 179 6.43 -0.19 -1.85
N VAL A 180 6.86 0.39 -0.72
CA VAL A 180 6.34 0.11 0.62
C VAL A 180 4.85 0.42 0.70
N LEU A 181 4.41 1.58 0.18
CA LEU A 181 2.98 1.90 0.07
C LEU A 181 2.21 0.85 -0.73
N THR A 182 2.75 0.43 -1.87
CA THR A 182 2.12 -0.61 -2.71
C THR A 182 1.99 -1.93 -1.95
N LEU A 183 3.02 -2.34 -1.22
CA LEU A 183 2.99 -3.53 -0.37
C LEU A 183 1.97 -3.40 0.76
N SER A 184 1.92 -2.26 1.43
CA SER A 184 0.97 -2.00 2.51
C SER A 184 -0.48 -2.04 2.01
N LEU A 185 -0.78 -1.37 0.90
CA LEU A 185 -2.11 -1.42 0.27
C LEU A 185 -2.48 -2.82 -0.21
N SER A 186 -1.51 -3.58 -0.73
CA SER A 186 -1.71 -4.97 -1.15
C SER A 186 -2.03 -5.88 0.05
N LEU A 187 -1.32 -5.69 1.17
CA LEU A 187 -1.60 -6.38 2.43
C LEU A 187 -2.98 -6.02 2.97
N HIS A 188 -3.35 -4.73 2.98
CA HIS A 188 -4.69 -4.28 3.34
C HIS A 188 -5.77 -4.95 2.47
N ALA A 189 -5.55 -5.02 1.15
CA ALA A 189 -6.47 -5.65 0.22
C ALA A 189 -6.62 -7.16 0.46
N ALA A 190 -5.53 -7.85 0.80
CA ALA A 190 -5.55 -9.26 1.21
C ALA A 190 -6.37 -9.48 2.49
N LEU A 191 -6.12 -8.68 3.52
CA LEU A 191 -6.82 -8.77 4.80
C LEU A 191 -8.33 -8.45 4.65
N GLN A 192 -8.68 -7.41 3.89
CA GLN A 192 -10.08 -7.12 3.58
C GLN A 192 -10.76 -8.24 2.78
N GLY A 193 -10.04 -8.85 1.83
CA GLY A 193 -10.52 -10.04 1.11
C GLY A 193 -10.82 -11.17 2.08
N LEU A 194 -9.89 -11.45 3.00
CA LEU A 194 -10.02 -12.47 4.04
C LEU A 194 -11.25 -12.20 4.93
N THR A 195 -11.45 -10.98 5.41
CA THR A 195 -12.65 -10.58 6.17
C THR A 195 -13.94 -10.82 5.39
N ALA A 196 -13.98 -10.48 4.09
CA ALA A 196 -15.13 -10.73 3.23
C ALA A 196 -15.40 -12.24 3.04
N GLY A 197 -14.35 -13.06 2.93
CA GLY A 197 -14.45 -14.52 2.84
C GLY A 197 -14.96 -15.17 4.13
N LEU A 198 -14.59 -14.62 5.29
CA LEU A 198 -15.01 -15.08 6.62
C LEU A 198 -16.48 -14.71 6.95
N GLN A 199 -17.13 -13.83 6.19
CA GLN A 199 -18.52 -13.45 6.42
C GLN A 199 -19.48 -14.58 6.00
N ARG A 200 -20.27 -15.15 6.93
CA ARG A 200 -21.26 -16.20 6.59
C ARG A 200 -22.54 -15.64 5.96
N ASP A 201 -23.04 -14.51 6.45
CA ASP A 201 -24.28 -13.92 5.94
C ASP A 201 -24.14 -13.44 4.49
N GLY A 202 -24.81 -14.10 3.55
CA GLY A 202 -24.72 -13.79 2.12
C GLY A 202 -25.16 -12.36 1.79
N ARG A 203 -26.24 -11.87 2.40
CA ARG A 203 -26.74 -10.49 2.19
C ARG A 203 -25.77 -9.44 2.72
N LEU A 204 -25.23 -9.65 3.92
CA LEU A 204 -24.22 -8.74 4.48
C LEU A 204 -22.91 -8.82 3.68
N GLY A 205 -22.52 -10.02 3.26
CA GLY A 205 -21.35 -10.25 2.42
C GLY A 205 -21.44 -9.55 1.07
N LEU A 206 -22.62 -9.55 0.43
CA LEU A 206 -22.86 -8.84 -0.82
C LEU A 206 -22.76 -7.31 -0.63
N TRP A 207 -23.38 -6.78 0.43
CA TRP A 207 -23.29 -5.36 0.77
C TRP A 207 -21.85 -4.93 1.08
N LEU A 208 -21.11 -5.73 1.85
CA LEU A 208 -19.68 -5.54 2.09
C LEU A 208 -18.88 -5.61 0.79
N CYS A 209 -19.18 -6.54 -0.11
CA CYS A 209 -18.53 -6.61 -1.43
C CYS A 209 -18.79 -5.34 -2.26
N ALA A 210 -20.02 -4.82 -2.26
CA ALA A 210 -20.35 -3.58 -2.98
C ALA A 210 -19.61 -2.37 -2.39
N ALA A 211 -19.55 -2.27 -1.06
CA ALA A 211 -18.79 -1.23 -0.37
C ALA A 211 -17.28 -1.32 -0.66
N LEU A 212 -16.72 -2.54 -0.64
CA LEU A 212 -15.32 -2.81 -0.99
C LEU A 212 -15.04 -2.49 -2.46
N LEU A 213 -15.97 -2.78 -3.37
CA LEU A 213 -15.86 -2.46 -4.78
C LEU A 213 -15.76 -0.95 -4.99
N ALA A 214 -16.68 -0.18 -4.39
CA ALA A 214 -16.67 1.28 -4.49
C ALA A 214 -15.33 1.86 -4.01
N ARG A 215 -14.83 1.40 -2.86
CA ARG A 215 -13.53 1.83 -2.30
C ARG A 215 -12.37 1.49 -3.26
N ARG A 216 -12.32 0.26 -3.78
CA ARG A 216 -11.23 -0.21 -4.66
C ARG A 216 -11.23 0.45 -6.02
N CYS A 217 -12.39 0.78 -6.57
CA CYS A 217 -12.50 1.55 -7.80
C CYS A 217 -11.91 2.96 -7.68
N ILE A 218 -11.84 3.50 -6.45
CA ILE A 218 -11.19 4.78 -6.15
C ILE A 218 -9.68 4.56 -5.87
N THR A 219 -9.34 3.61 -4.99
CA THR A 219 -7.95 3.38 -4.58
C THR A 219 -7.05 2.90 -5.72
N ALA A 220 -7.52 2.02 -6.61
CA ALA A 220 -6.69 1.45 -7.68
C ALA A 220 -6.18 2.48 -8.70
N PRO A 221 -7.02 3.37 -9.28
CA PRO A 221 -6.53 4.43 -10.17
C PRO A 221 -5.67 5.46 -9.43
N CYS A 222 -5.98 5.78 -8.18
CA CYS A 222 -5.13 6.65 -7.35
C CYS A 222 -3.72 6.06 -7.20
N LEU A 223 -3.61 4.78 -6.85
CA LEU A 223 -2.34 4.06 -6.76
C LEU A 223 -1.60 4.05 -8.10
N ALA A 224 -2.29 3.71 -9.20
CA ALA A 224 -1.69 3.67 -10.54
C ALA A 224 -1.12 5.04 -10.98
N LEU A 225 -1.87 6.12 -10.73
CA LEU A 225 -1.43 7.47 -11.07
C LEU A 225 -0.27 7.94 -10.17
N LYS A 226 -0.29 7.63 -8.86
CA LYS A 226 0.80 7.96 -7.92
C LYS A 226 2.10 7.25 -8.32
N LEU A 227 2.04 5.96 -8.62
CA LEU A 227 3.20 5.19 -9.10
C LEU A 227 3.69 5.65 -10.48
N GLY A 228 2.78 6.08 -11.36
CA GLY A 228 3.11 6.63 -12.67
C GLY A 228 3.87 7.96 -12.62
N GLN A 229 3.57 8.81 -11.62
CA GLN A 229 4.33 10.05 -11.39
C GLN A 229 5.75 9.79 -10.84
N GLY A 230 5.93 8.69 -10.09
CA GLY A 230 7.21 8.29 -9.47
C GLY A 230 8.30 7.80 -10.43
N ARG A 231 8.19 8.05 -11.74
CA ARG A 231 9.10 7.55 -12.81
C ARG A 231 9.26 6.03 -12.87
N LEU A 232 8.34 5.25 -12.30
CA LEU A 232 8.36 3.79 -12.48
C LEU A 232 8.03 3.44 -13.94
N ARG A 233 8.65 2.36 -14.46
CA ARG A 233 8.31 1.82 -15.78
C ARG A 233 6.82 1.47 -15.78
N ARG A 234 6.12 1.75 -16.89
CA ARG A 234 4.68 1.45 -17.03
C ARG A 234 4.34 -0.02 -16.76
N SER A 235 5.28 -0.94 -17.07
CA SER A 235 5.17 -2.36 -16.73
C SER A 235 5.18 -2.62 -15.23
N ALA A 236 6.03 -1.91 -14.47
CA ALA A 236 6.05 -2.00 -13.01
C ALA A 236 4.75 -1.47 -12.40
N VAL A 237 4.23 -0.34 -12.90
CA VAL A 237 2.93 0.20 -12.45
C VAL A 237 1.78 -0.78 -12.75
N ALA A 238 1.75 -1.34 -13.96
CA ALA A 238 0.75 -2.36 -14.31
C ALA A 238 0.88 -3.62 -13.43
N GLY A 239 2.11 -4.06 -13.15
CA GLY A 239 2.39 -5.16 -12.23
C GLY A 239 1.91 -4.87 -10.80
N SER A 240 2.12 -3.66 -10.28
CA SER A 240 1.63 -3.23 -8.97
C SER A 240 0.09 -3.22 -8.89
N VAL A 241 -0.59 -2.73 -9.93
CA VAL A 241 -2.07 -2.76 -10.00
C VAL A 241 -2.59 -4.20 -10.07
N LEU A 242 -1.91 -5.07 -10.83
CA LEU A 242 -2.25 -6.49 -10.91
C LEU A 242 -2.08 -7.17 -9.54
N LEU A 243 -0.97 -6.91 -8.85
CA LEU A 243 -0.69 -7.44 -7.51
C LEU A 243 -1.78 -7.01 -6.52
N PHE A 244 -2.10 -5.72 -6.47
CA PHE A 244 -3.17 -5.17 -5.62
C PHE A 244 -4.53 -5.82 -5.92
N SER A 245 -4.85 -6.01 -7.21
CA SER A 245 -6.11 -6.62 -7.64
C SER A 245 -6.19 -8.11 -7.29
N LEU A 246 -5.07 -8.85 -7.35
CA LEU A 246 -5.00 -10.29 -7.09
C LEU A 246 -5.01 -10.63 -5.59
N MET A 247 -4.44 -9.78 -4.73
CA MET A 247 -4.43 -10.02 -3.28
C MET A 247 -5.83 -10.15 -2.69
N SER A 248 -6.78 -9.45 -3.28
CA SER A 248 -8.18 -9.41 -2.87
C SER A 248 -8.94 -10.73 -3.01
N PRO A 249 -9.04 -11.35 -4.21
CA PRO A 249 -9.64 -12.67 -4.37
C PRO A 249 -8.82 -13.74 -3.67
N LEU A 250 -7.50 -13.59 -3.55
CA LEU A 250 -6.65 -14.53 -2.81
C LEU A 250 -7.01 -14.54 -1.33
N GLY A 251 -7.10 -13.37 -0.69
CA GLY A 251 -7.58 -13.25 0.69
C GLY A 251 -8.99 -13.80 0.86
N GLY A 252 -9.91 -13.47 -0.06
CA GLY A 252 -11.28 -13.99 -0.05
C GLY A 252 -11.37 -15.51 -0.19
N ALA A 253 -10.58 -16.09 -1.09
CA ALA A 253 -10.49 -17.53 -1.28
C ALA A 253 -9.97 -18.23 -0.01
N VAL A 254 -8.93 -17.68 0.62
CA VAL A 254 -8.42 -18.15 1.91
C VAL A 254 -9.51 -18.05 3.00
N GLY A 255 -10.25 -16.94 3.08
CA GLY A 255 -11.34 -16.78 4.06
C GLY A 255 -12.51 -17.74 3.86
N VAL A 256 -12.85 -18.03 2.61
CA VAL A 256 -13.84 -19.06 2.26
C VAL A 256 -13.33 -20.45 2.61
N ALA A 257 -12.05 -20.74 2.36
CA ALA A 257 -11.43 -22.01 2.72
C ALA A 257 -11.41 -22.21 4.24
N LEU A 258 -11.05 -21.19 5.02
CA LEU A 258 -11.11 -21.21 6.49
C LEU A 258 -12.54 -21.43 6.99
N THR A 259 -13.51 -20.72 6.42
CA THR A 259 -14.94 -20.89 6.79
C THR A 259 -15.44 -22.32 6.56
N ARG A 260 -14.88 -23.02 5.56
CA ARG A 260 -15.18 -24.43 5.29
C ARG A 260 -14.45 -25.40 6.19
N ALA A 261 -13.14 -25.18 6.40
CA ALA A 261 -12.36 -26.05 7.28
C ALA A 261 -12.87 -25.97 8.73
N SER A 262 -13.34 -24.80 9.14
CA SER A 262 -13.87 -24.52 10.47
C SER A 262 -15.39 -24.72 10.59
N THR A 263 -16.02 -25.56 9.77
CA THR A 263 -17.46 -25.87 9.91
C THR A 263 -17.80 -26.52 11.25
N SER A 264 -16.84 -27.15 11.93
CA SER A 264 -16.99 -27.70 13.29
C SER A 264 -16.66 -26.70 14.39
N SER A 265 -16.11 -25.52 14.06
CA SER A 265 -15.78 -24.49 15.04
C SER A 265 -17.02 -23.69 15.42
N SER A 266 -17.07 -23.21 16.67
CA SER A 266 -18.16 -22.35 17.14
C SER A 266 -18.30 -21.11 16.25
N ASP A 267 -19.54 -20.70 15.91
CA ASP A 267 -19.81 -19.48 15.09
C ASP A 267 -19.12 -18.24 15.68
N LEU A 268 -18.95 -18.26 16.99
CA LEU A 268 -18.23 -17.29 17.78
C LEU A 268 -16.74 -17.15 17.42
N GLN A 269 -15.99 -18.26 17.34
CA GLN A 269 -14.57 -18.22 16.98
C GLN A 269 -14.36 -17.59 15.61
N GLN A 270 -15.27 -17.86 14.68
CA GLN A 270 -15.21 -17.27 13.34
C GLN A 270 -15.53 -15.76 13.35
N ARG A 271 -16.49 -15.32 14.17
CA ARG A 271 -16.76 -13.88 14.35
C ARG A 271 -15.56 -13.13 14.93
N LEU A 272 -14.89 -13.71 15.93
CA LEU A 272 -13.68 -13.15 16.53
C LEU A 272 -12.52 -13.14 15.53
N ALA A 273 -12.35 -14.20 14.74
CA ALA A 273 -11.34 -14.25 13.68
C ALA A 273 -11.60 -13.16 12.62
N LYS A 274 -12.86 -13.00 12.18
CA LYS A 274 -13.26 -11.96 11.23
C LYS A 274 -12.89 -10.57 11.75
N PHE A 275 -13.33 -10.20 12.96
CA PHE A 275 -13.07 -8.86 13.50
C PHE A 275 -11.58 -8.65 13.83
N THR A 276 -10.86 -9.68 14.27
CA THR A 276 -9.40 -9.61 14.43
C THR A 276 -8.71 -9.24 13.11
N VAL A 277 -9.04 -9.95 12.03
CA VAL A 277 -8.50 -9.66 10.69
C VAL A 277 -8.92 -8.26 10.22
N GLU A 278 -10.17 -7.85 10.46
CA GLU A 278 -10.69 -6.53 10.12
C GLU A 278 -9.97 -5.40 10.89
N GLY A 279 -9.59 -5.64 12.14
CA GLY A 279 -8.80 -4.71 12.95
C GLY A 279 -7.38 -4.54 12.44
N VAL A 280 -6.71 -5.65 12.13
CA VAL A 280 -5.37 -5.61 11.50
C VAL A 280 -5.44 -4.91 10.15
N ALA A 281 -6.49 -5.17 9.35
CA ALA A 281 -6.72 -4.50 8.07
C ALA A 281 -6.90 -2.99 8.26
N SER A 282 -7.71 -2.57 9.23
CA SER A 282 -7.97 -1.16 9.55
C SER A 282 -6.68 -0.45 9.99
N GLY A 283 -5.85 -1.08 10.83
CA GLY A 283 -4.55 -0.54 11.21
C GLY A 283 -3.59 -0.39 10.03
N THR A 284 -3.57 -1.38 9.13
CA THR A 284 -2.79 -1.32 7.89
C THR A 284 -3.25 -0.16 7.01
N PHE A 285 -4.55 0.12 6.95
CA PHE A 285 -5.11 1.25 6.18
C PHE A 285 -4.71 2.60 6.77
N ILE A 286 -4.68 2.72 8.11
CA ILE A 286 -4.18 3.93 8.78
C ILE A 286 -2.74 4.19 8.34
N TYR A 287 -1.86 3.19 8.43
CA TYR A 287 -0.47 3.33 7.99
C TYR A 287 -0.39 3.73 6.50
N ALA A 288 -1.12 3.05 5.62
CA ALA A 288 -1.12 3.35 4.20
C ALA A 288 -1.57 4.79 3.92
N THR A 289 -2.65 5.25 4.56
CA THR A 289 -3.18 6.61 4.40
C THR A 289 -2.20 7.66 4.93
N MET A 290 -1.60 7.44 6.10
CA MET A 290 -0.56 8.33 6.64
C MET A 290 0.67 8.39 5.74
N GLY A 291 1.11 7.25 5.23
CA GLY A 291 2.21 7.16 4.29
C GLY A 291 1.91 7.86 2.97
N GLU A 292 0.67 7.76 2.47
CA GLU A 292 0.20 8.45 1.27
C GLU A 292 0.23 9.97 1.43
N ILE A 293 -0.27 10.49 2.56
CA ILE A 293 -0.23 11.92 2.89
C ILE A 293 1.23 12.40 2.97
N LEU A 294 2.08 11.67 3.70
CA LEU A 294 3.49 12.00 3.85
C LEU A 294 4.25 11.93 2.51
N GLN A 295 3.85 11.03 1.61
CA GLN A 295 4.41 10.95 0.26
C GLN A 295 4.12 12.19 -0.57
N HIS A 296 2.89 12.67 -0.50
CA HIS A 296 2.42 13.80 -1.28
C HIS A 296 3.07 15.14 -0.87
N GLU A 297 3.34 15.33 0.41
CA GLU A 297 3.93 16.58 0.93
C GLU A 297 5.41 16.74 0.58
N ALA A 298 6.18 15.65 0.51
CA ALA A 298 7.63 15.71 0.30
C ALA A 298 8.06 16.14 -1.12
N GLY A 299 7.16 16.12 -2.10
CA GLY A 299 7.52 16.25 -3.53
C GLY A 299 7.46 17.65 -4.15
N TYR A 300 6.88 18.67 -3.49
CA TYR A 300 6.58 19.94 -4.16
C TYR A 300 6.47 21.15 -3.20
N ALA A 301 7.18 22.24 -3.55
CA ALA A 301 7.17 23.53 -2.83
C ALA A 301 5.95 24.44 -3.16
N GLN A 302 4.79 23.86 -3.51
CA GLN A 302 3.56 24.63 -3.73
C GLN A 302 3.00 25.11 -2.36
N SER A 303 2.21 26.20 -2.32
CA SER A 303 1.69 26.79 -1.09
C SER A 303 1.00 25.75 -0.17
N ARG A 304 1.71 25.35 0.90
CA ARG A 304 1.31 24.30 1.86
C ARG A 304 -0.13 24.44 2.35
N ILE A 305 -0.59 25.68 2.51
CA ILE A 305 -1.93 26.02 3.01
C ILE A 305 -3.04 25.57 2.05
N SER A 306 -2.84 25.70 0.72
CA SER A 306 -3.87 25.31 -0.26
C SER A 306 -4.11 23.79 -0.28
N ARG A 307 -3.03 23.02 -0.09
CA ARG A 307 -3.09 21.55 0.00
C ARG A 307 -3.77 21.10 1.27
N LEU A 308 -3.42 21.70 2.39
CA LEU A 308 -4.08 21.43 3.67
C LEU A 308 -5.58 21.77 3.58
N GLY A 309 -5.93 22.92 2.99
CA GLY A 309 -7.33 23.28 2.75
C GLY A 309 -8.09 22.24 1.93
N LEU A 310 -7.46 21.70 0.88
CA LEU A 310 -8.09 20.68 0.04
C LEU A 310 -8.18 19.31 0.71
N LEU A 311 -7.17 18.92 1.49
CA LEU A 311 -7.20 17.74 2.37
C LEU A 311 -8.36 17.85 3.38
N LEU A 312 -8.47 18.98 4.07
CA LEU A 312 -9.56 19.26 5.01
C LEU A 312 -10.92 19.27 4.32
N THR A 313 -10.99 19.81 3.09
CA THR A 313 -12.23 19.80 2.30
C THR A 313 -12.65 18.37 1.96
N GLY A 314 -11.72 17.52 1.51
CA GLY A 314 -12.00 16.10 1.25
C GLY A 314 -12.46 15.35 2.51
N PHE A 315 -11.78 15.61 3.63
CA PHE A 315 -12.16 15.07 4.93
C PHE A 315 -13.58 15.51 5.34
N ALA A 316 -13.89 16.80 5.22
CA ALA A 316 -15.19 17.37 5.57
C ALA A 316 -16.33 16.83 4.68
N VAL A 317 -16.11 16.70 3.37
CA VAL A 317 -17.09 16.12 2.43
C VAL A 317 -17.41 14.69 2.83
N MET A 318 -16.39 13.85 3.07
CA MET A 318 -16.63 12.47 3.48
C MET A 318 -17.28 12.37 4.86
N THR A 319 -16.91 13.25 5.80
CA THR A 319 -17.56 13.35 7.12
C THR A 319 -19.05 13.66 6.97
N GLY A 320 -19.42 14.62 6.11
CA GLY A 320 -20.81 14.95 5.82
C GLY A 320 -21.57 13.77 5.20
N LEU A 321 -20.95 13.04 4.27
CA LEU A 321 -21.55 11.84 3.67
C LEU A 321 -21.79 10.73 4.72
N VAL A 322 -20.82 10.49 5.59
CA VAL A 322 -20.96 9.51 6.69
C VAL A 322 -22.06 9.96 7.66
N PHE A 323 -22.12 11.23 8.01
CA PHE A 323 -23.15 11.78 8.89
C PHE A 323 -24.57 11.63 8.32
N ILE A 324 -24.75 11.83 7.01
CA ILE A 324 -26.05 11.67 6.34
C ILE A 324 -26.49 10.19 6.24
N ASN A 325 -25.52 9.27 6.20
CA ASN A 325 -25.77 7.83 6.07
C ASN A 325 -25.93 7.12 7.44
N ILE A 326 -25.81 7.86 8.55
CA ILE A 326 -26.07 7.41 9.93
C ILE A 326 -27.50 7.81 10.30
#